data_AF-A0A6A5GEQ1-F1
#
_entry.id   AF-A0A6A5GEQ1-F1
#
_cell.length_a   1.000
_cell.length_b   1.000
_cell.length_c   1.000
_cell.angle_alpha   90.00
_cell.angle_beta   90.00
_cell.angle_gamma   90.00
#
_symmetry.space_group_name_H-M   'P 1'
#
loop_
_entity.id
_entity.type
_entity.pdbx_description
1 polymer ?
#
loop_
_entity_poly.entity_id
_entity_poly.type
_entity_poly.pdbx_seq_one_letter_code
_entity_poly.pdbx_strand_id
1 'polypeptide(L)'
;MHIRWAHRYLPAVSGCLSFVVNPVLAYLILTEQKSTTIGRYRFLILFFAVFDMLYSTVELLVPLGMNGTGSAFVTYLAHGPFFGKDRIRLGQLAISVRSGFISLSYGILIIHFIHRYIALFYPKFVEQMFRPFGIFCIITFFLIHGIVWAGICELFLYADDEMRDYIRETFRKDYEVDSYDIAFVAALYMDGSAEVNKRGWTGILLLSGISVYAVSLYVILGRKIVLKLRINNALSQITQNMHKQLFTVLAVQTVIPVCVSFSPCMMAWYGPIFYLDLDLQLLRVAVSEIGATEIALLSRSCFGFIKHLKNIEMNACR
;
A
#
# COMPACT_ATOMS: atom_id res chain seq x y z
N MET A 1 27.09 1.17 -9.33
CA MET A 1 27.34 0.73 -7.92
C MET A 1 26.75 1.69 -6.85
N HIS A 2 26.14 2.84 -7.19
CA HIS A 2 25.59 3.80 -6.20
C HIS A 2 24.19 3.50 -5.65
N ILE A 3 23.51 2.45 -6.12
CA ILE A 3 22.08 2.19 -5.82
C ILE A 3 21.87 1.21 -4.65
N ARG A 4 22.95 0.59 -4.13
CA ARG A 4 22.84 -0.31 -2.95
C ARG A 4 22.45 0.42 -1.66
N TRP A 5 22.69 1.73 -1.55
CA TRP A 5 22.42 2.49 -0.33
C TRP A 5 20.92 2.76 -0.15
N ALA A 6 20.27 3.41 -1.10
CA ALA A 6 18.86 3.79 -1.00
C ALA A 6 17.95 2.58 -0.71
N HIS A 7 18.13 1.49 -1.46
CA HIS A 7 17.37 0.25 -1.28
C HIS A 7 17.49 -0.40 0.08
N ARG A 8 18.67 -0.28 0.71
CA ARG A 8 18.94 -0.93 1.98
C ARG A 8 18.54 -0.04 3.16
N TYR A 9 18.78 1.26 3.04
CA TYR A 9 18.60 2.18 4.16
C TYR A 9 17.25 2.89 4.14
N LEU A 10 16.59 3.13 3.00
CA LEU A 10 15.27 3.77 2.97
C LEU A 10 14.19 2.94 3.68
N PRO A 11 14.05 1.61 3.41
CA PRO A 11 13.07 0.80 4.15
C PRO A 11 13.39 0.73 5.64
N ALA A 12 14.68 0.67 6.01
CA ALA A 12 15.12 0.67 7.40
C ALA A 12 14.78 1.99 8.12
N VAL A 13 15.08 3.13 7.50
CA VAL A 13 14.77 4.46 8.04
C VAL A 13 13.26 4.66 8.14
N SER A 14 12.50 4.26 7.12
CA SER A 14 11.03 4.31 7.17
C SER A 14 10.47 3.45 8.28
N GLY A 15 10.95 2.20 8.42
CA GLY A 15 10.54 1.31 9.49
C GLY A 15 10.81 1.93 10.86
N CYS A 16 12.03 2.47 11.09
CA CYS A 16 12.34 3.18 12.32
C CYS A 16 11.39 4.38 12.56
N LEU A 17 11.11 5.19 11.54
CA LEU A 17 10.17 6.30 11.64
C LEU A 17 8.75 5.83 11.97
N SER A 18 8.27 4.76 11.36
CA SER A 18 6.95 4.18 11.64
C SER A 18 6.82 3.79 13.13
N PHE A 19 7.82 3.10 13.67
CA PHE A 19 7.85 2.67 15.07
C PHE A 19 8.07 3.82 16.08
N VAL A 20 8.48 5.00 15.63
CA VAL A 20 8.57 6.20 16.49
C VAL A 20 7.31 7.04 16.38
N VAL A 21 6.86 7.35 15.16
CA VAL A 21 5.79 8.32 14.94
C VAL A 21 4.41 7.72 15.22
N ASN A 22 4.14 6.46 14.87
CA ASN A 22 2.82 5.86 15.09
C ASN A 22 2.47 5.67 16.58
N PRO A 23 3.40 5.24 17.46
CA PRO A 23 3.12 5.23 18.90
C PRO A 23 2.89 6.62 19.48
N VAL A 24 3.63 7.64 19.03
CA VAL A 24 3.37 9.04 19.43
C VAL A 24 2.00 9.48 18.95
N LEU A 25 1.63 9.17 17.71
CA LEU A 25 0.29 9.45 17.16
C LEU A 25 -0.80 8.75 17.98
N ALA A 26 -0.62 7.46 18.27
CA ALA A 26 -1.56 6.69 19.09
C ALA A 26 -1.69 7.28 20.50
N TYR A 27 -0.57 7.65 21.14
CA TYR A 27 -0.55 8.31 22.43
C TYR A 27 -1.34 9.62 22.40
N LEU A 28 -1.09 10.48 21.41
CA LEU A 28 -1.81 11.74 21.24
C LEU A 28 -3.32 11.50 21.08
N ILE A 29 -3.72 10.56 20.23
CA ILE A 29 -5.14 10.23 19.99
C ILE A 29 -5.82 9.67 21.26
N LEU A 30 -5.11 8.86 22.04
CA LEU A 30 -5.65 8.25 23.26
C LEU A 30 -5.72 9.23 24.43
N THR A 31 -4.80 10.21 24.48
CA THR A 31 -4.71 11.22 25.55
C THR A 31 -5.48 12.51 25.25
N GLU A 32 -5.90 12.73 24.00
CA GLU A 32 -6.78 13.85 23.61
C GLU A 32 -8.11 13.75 24.40
N GLN A 33 -8.31 14.67 25.34
CA GLN A 33 -9.53 14.71 26.15
C GLN A 33 -10.72 15.13 25.30
N LYS A 34 -11.67 14.20 25.12
CA LYS A 34 -13.08 14.46 24.78
C LYS A 34 -13.33 15.59 23.76
N SER A 35 -12.58 15.64 22.66
CA SER A 35 -13.03 16.39 21.49
C SER A 35 -14.25 15.67 20.91
N THR A 36 -15.45 16.20 21.18
CA THR A 36 -16.72 15.78 20.56
C THR A 36 -16.65 15.84 19.03
N THR A 37 -15.65 16.54 18.49
CA THR A 37 -15.40 16.79 17.07
C THR A 37 -14.76 15.60 16.33
N ILE A 38 -13.88 14.81 16.96
CA ILE A 38 -13.23 13.63 16.33
C ILE A 38 -14.04 12.33 16.52
N GLY A 39 -14.73 12.18 17.65
CA GLY A 39 -15.64 11.06 17.91
C GLY A 39 -15.04 9.66 17.68
N ARG A 40 -15.83 8.74 17.11
CA ARG A 40 -15.42 7.35 16.84
C ARG A 40 -14.42 7.19 15.70
N TYR A 41 -14.19 8.24 14.90
CA TYR A 41 -13.21 8.20 13.81
C TYR A 41 -11.79 7.87 14.28
N ARG A 42 -11.46 8.18 15.55
CA ARG A 42 -10.19 7.81 16.18
C ARG A 42 -9.84 6.32 16.06
N PHE A 43 -10.84 5.42 16.04
CA PHE A 43 -10.60 3.98 15.85
C PHE A 43 -9.98 3.70 14.48
N LEU A 44 -10.44 4.39 13.44
CA LEU A 44 -9.90 4.23 12.09
C LEU A 44 -8.47 4.79 11.99
N ILE A 45 -8.18 5.90 12.67
CA ILE A 45 -6.82 6.45 12.71
C ILE A 45 -5.86 5.50 13.49
N LEU A 46 -6.32 4.92 14.60
CA LEU A 46 -5.54 3.93 15.34
C LEU A 46 -5.34 2.64 14.54
N PHE A 47 -6.36 2.18 13.82
CA PHE A 47 -6.25 1.05 12.91
C PHE A 47 -5.20 1.31 11.82
N PHE A 48 -5.20 2.52 11.25
CA PHE A 48 -4.17 2.95 10.31
C PHE A 48 -2.77 2.92 10.91
N ALA A 49 -2.57 3.49 12.11
CA ALA A 49 -1.27 3.50 12.78
C ALA A 49 -0.73 2.09 13.09
N VAL A 50 -1.61 1.16 13.48
CA VAL A 50 -1.24 -0.25 13.72
C VAL A 50 -0.88 -0.95 12.41
N PHE A 51 -1.70 -0.77 11.38
CA PHE A 51 -1.42 -1.33 10.05
C PHE A 51 -0.07 -0.85 9.51
N ASP A 52 0.25 0.43 9.70
CA ASP A 52 1.49 1.04 9.24
C ASP A 52 2.75 0.40 9.87
N MET A 53 2.72 0.14 11.18
CA MET A 53 3.81 -0.57 11.87
C MET A 53 3.92 -2.04 11.41
N LEU A 54 2.78 -2.71 11.20
CA LEU A 54 2.75 -4.08 10.70
C LEU A 54 3.31 -4.15 9.27
N TYR A 55 2.92 -3.23 8.39
CA TYR A 55 3.40 -3.18 7.03
C TYR A 55 4.91 -2.90 6.97
N SER A 56 5.39 -1.95 7.78
CA SER A 56 6.81 -1.68 7.96
C SER A 56 7.59 -2.91 8.43
N THR A 57 7.01 -3.71 9.33
CA THR A 57 7.64 -4.97 9.79
C THR A 57 7.77 -5.97 8.65
N VAL A 58 6.70 -6.17 7.88
CA VAL A 58 6.70 -7.09 6.73
C VAL A 58 7.69 -6.64 5.66
N GLU A 59 7.83 -5.33 5.46
CA GLU A 59 8.83 -4.75 4.56
C GLU A 59 10.27 -5.07 4.95
N LEU A 60 10.58 -4.95 6.23
CA LEU A 60 11.91 -5.27 6.74
C LEU A 60 12.21 -6.77 6.71
N LEU A 61 11.19 -7.60 6.95
CA LEU A 61 11.34 -9.06 6.96
C LEU A 61 11.41 -9.66 5.55
N VAL A 62 10.82 -9.00 4.55
CA VAL A 62 10.72 -9.52 3.18
C VAL A 62 11.22 -8.44 2.20
N PRO A 63 12.53 -8.13 2.16
CA PRO A 63 13.05 -7.10 1.27
C PRO A 63 13.01 -7.58 -0.18
N LEU A 64 12.30 -6.86 -1.04
CA LEU A 64 12.06 -7.23 -2.43
C LEU A 64 12.96 -6.46 -3.40
N GLY A 65 13.36 -7.13 -4.47
CA GLY A 65 13.87 -6.52 -5.69
C GLY A 65 12.92 -6.81 -6.85
N MET A 66 12.95 -5.93 -7.86
CA MET A 66 12.19 -6.11 -9.11
C MET A 66 13.12 -6.02 -10.31
N ASN A 67 12.88 -6.84 -11.32
CA ASN A 67 13.66 -6.90 -12.55
C ASN A 67 12.74 -7.17 -13.74
N GLY A 68 12.92 -6.41 -14.83
CA GLY A 68 12.41 -6.78 -16.15
C GLY A 68 13.50 -7.52 -16.91
N THR A 69 13.20 -8.67 -17.52
CA THR A 69 14.15 -9.42 -18.36
C THR A 69 13.40 -10.03 -19.53
N GLY A 70 13.76 -9.65 -20.77
CA GLY A 70 13.00 -10.04 -21.95
C GLY A 70 11.52 -9.69 -21.82
N SER A 71 10.63 -10.67 -22.03
CA SER A 71 9.18 -10.51 -21.84
C SER A 71 8.69 -10.86 -20.43
N ALA A 72 9.59 -10.90 -19.43
CA ALA A 72 9.25 -11.20 -18.05
C ALA A 72 9.36 -10.00 -17.09
N PHE A 73 8.41 -9.92 -16.18
CA PHE A 73 8.49 -9.14 -14.95
C PHE A 73 8.76 -10.08 -13.77
N VAL A 74 9.76 -9.77 -12.93
CA VAL A 74 10.16 -10.60 -11.80
C VAL A 74 10.25 -9.77 -10.52
N THR A 75 9.61 -10.23 -9.46
CA THR A 75 9.80 -9.75 -8.08
C THR A 75 10.45 -10.83 -7.25
N TYR A 76 11.66 -10.59 -6.76
CA TYR A 76 12.46 -11.59 -6.04
C TYR A 76 12.82 -11.12 -4.64
N LEU A 77 13.06 -12.08 -3.75
CA LEU A 77 13.56 -11.80 -2.41
C LEU A 77 15.05 -11.45 -2.48
N ALA A 78 15.42 -10.24 -2.07
CA ALA A 78 16.78 -9.74 -2.19
C ALA A 78 17.71 -10.24 -1.06
N HIS A 79 17.18 -10.42 0.15
CA HIS A 79 17.88 -10.91 1.33
C HIS A 79 16.88 -11.17 2.47
N GLY A 80 17.34 -11.42 3.69
CA GLY A 80 16.49 -11.49 4.88
C GLY A 80 16.22 -12.93 5.36
N PRO A 81 15.36 -13.09 6.39
CA PRO A 81 15.15 -14.36 7.07
C PRO A 81 14.56 -15.48 6.19
N PHE A 82 13.93 -15.14 5.07
CA PHE A 82 13.34 -16.11 4.14
C PHE A 82 14.23 -16.43 2.94
N PHE A 83 15.44 -15.86 2.87
CA PHE A 83 16.36 -16.03 1.76
C PHE A 83 17.08 -17.39 1.82
N GLY A 84 17.34 -17.97 0.64
CA GLY A 84 18.11 -19.20 0.48
C GLY A 84 17.30 -20.40 -0.03
N LYS A 85 18.03 -21.36 -0.60
CA LYS A 85 17.50 -22.54 -1.30
C LYS A 85 16.52 -23.36 -0.46
N ASP A 86 16.87 -23.59 0.80
CA ASP A 86 16.08 -24.45 1.70
C ASP A 86 14.70 -23.85 2.06
N ARG A 87 14.50 -22.55 1.78
CA ARG A 87 13.31 -21.79 2.18
C ARG A 87 12.53 -21.26 0.98
N ILE A 88 12.80 -21.69 -0.25
CA ILE A 88 12.22 -21.09 -1.47
C ILE A 88 10.69 -21.01 -1.44
N ARG A 89 10.00 -22.08 -1.01
CA ARG A 89 8.53 -22.07 -0.92
C ARG A 89 8.02 -21.09 0.12
N LEU A 90 8.67 -21.03 1.28
CA LEU A 90 8.34 -20.06 2.33
C LEU A 90 8.65 -18.63 1.89
N GLY A 91 9.76 -18.43 1.18
CA GLY A 91 10.15 -17.16 0.59
C GLY A 91 9.15 -16.68 -0.45
N GLN A 92 8.67 -17.56 -1.34
CA GLN A 92 7.64 -17.20 -2.32
C GLN A 92 6.35 -16.77 -1.63
N LEU A 93 5.88 -17.56 -0.65
CA LEU A 93 4.71 -17.20 0.15
C LEU A 93 4.92 -15.87 0.87
N ALA A 94 6.10 -15.61 1.42
CA ALA A 94 6.43 -14.34 2.06
C ALA A 94 6.36 -13.15 1.07
N ILE A 95 6.82 -13.33 -0.17
CA ILE A 95 6.71 -12.32 -1.24
C ILE A 95 5.23 -12.07 -1.58
N SER A 96 4.44 -13.13 -1.72
CA SER A 96 3.00 -13.03 -2.01
C SER A 96 2.23 -12.34 -0.88
N VAL A 97 2.51 -12.70 0.38
CA VAL A 97 1.93 -12.04 1.56
C VAL A 97 2.34 -10.57 1.60
N ARG A 98 3.63 -10.25 1.40
CA ARG A 98 4.10 -8.86 1.33
C ARG A 98 3.40 -8.08 0.23
N SER A 99 3.22 -8.68 -0.94
CA SER A 99 2.47 -8.06 -2.04
C SER A 99 1.00 -7.84 -1.65
N GLY A 100 0.41 -8.76 -0.88
CA GLY A 100 -0.93 -8.59 -0.31
C GLY A 100 -1.06 -7.37 0.61
N PHE A 101 0.00 -6.96 1.32
CA PHE A 101 -0.03 -5.74 2.14
C PHE A 101 -0.18 -4.46 1.30
N ILE A 102 0.24 -4.45 0.04
CA ILE A 102 -0.04 -3.36 -0.91
C ILE A 102 -1.56 -3.25 -1.10
N SER A 103 -2.26 -4.37 -1.29
CA SER A 103 -3.72 -4.37 -1.40
C SER A 103 -4.43 -4.01 -0.08
N LEU A 104 -3.84 -4.38 1.07
CA LEU A 104 -4.35 -3.95 2.38
C LEU A 104 -4.27 -2.42 2.54
N SER A 105 -3.22 -1.77 2.03
CA SER A 105 -3.12 -0.31 2.03
C SER A 105 -4.24 0.31 1.18
N TYR A 106 -4.64 -0.35 0.08
CA TYR A 106 -5.81 0.08 -0.66
C TYR A 106 -7.10 -0.02 0.17
N GLY A 107 -7.31 -1.17 0.80
CA GLY A 107 -8.48 -1.46 1.60
C GLY A 107 -8.67 -0.45 2.75
N ILE A 108 -7.61 -0.13 3.48
CA ILE A 108 -7.69 0.81 4.62
C ILE A 108 -8.02 2.24 4.17
N LEU A 109 -7.47 2.69 3.05
CA LEU A 109 -7.82 3.98 2.45
C LEU A 109 -9.28 3.99 1.99
N ILE A 110 -9.76 2.92 1.33
CA ILE A 110 -11.17 2.80 0.91
C ILE A 110 -12.08 2.91 2.13
N ILE A 111 -11.76 2.23 3.24
CA ILE A 111 -12.52 2.32 4.50
C ILE A 111 -12.59 3.77 5.01
N HIS A 112 -11.48 4.52 4.93
CA HIS A 112 -11.47 5.94 5.32
C HIS A 112 -12.38 6.80 4.42
N PHE A 113 -12.32 6.62 3.10
CA PHE A 113 -13.22 7.32 2.18
C PHE A 113 -14.69 6.96 2.41
N ILE A 114 -15.00 5.69 2.63
CA ILE A 114 -16.36 5.21 2.93
C ILE A 114 -16.86 5.83 4.23
N HIS A 115 -16.06 5.80 5.30
CA HIS A 115 -16.42 6.43 6.57
C HIS A 115 -16.70 7.94 6.39
N ARG A 116 -15.84 8.65 5.65
CA ARG A 116 -16.03 10.08 5.38
C ARG A 116 -17.30 10.36 4.59
N TYR A 117 -17.56 9.55 3.58
CA TYR A 117 -18.76 9.63 2.78
C TYR A 117 -20.01 9.41 3.65
N ILE A 118 -20.04 8.35 4.47
CA ILE A 118 -21.14 8.07 5.39
C ILE A 118 -21.32 9.20 6.41
N ALA A 119 -20.24 9.74 6.97
CA ALA A 119 -20.32 10.82 7.94
C ALA A 119 -20.97 12.10 7.38
N LEU A 120 -20.77 12.39 6.09
CA LEU A 120 -21.31 13.59 5.44
C LEU A 120 -22.71 13.42 4.87
N PHE A 121 -23.04 12.22 4.38
CA PHE A 121 -24.31 11.97 3.69
C PHE A 121 -25.33 11.24 4.58
N TYR A 122 -24.85 10.41 5.51
CA TYR A 122 -25.65 9.53 6.35
C TYR A 122 -25.14 9.53 7.81
N PRO A 123 -25.11 10.70 8.49
CA PRO A 123 -24.49 10.83 9.81
C PRO A 123 -25.07 9.87 10.88
N LYS A 124 -26.36 9.53 10.78
CA LYS A 124 -27.02 8.56 11.68
C LYS A 124 -26.46 7.13 11.56
N PHE A 125 -25.83 6.79 10.43
CA PHE A 125 -25.30 5.46 10.17
C PHE A 125 -23.83 5.30 10.62
N VAL A 126 -23.13 6.40 10.92
CA VAL A 126 -21.73 6.36 11.36
C VAL A 126 -21.56 5.48 12.59
N GLU A 127 -22.48 5.58 13.56
CA GLU A 127 -22.41 4.76 14.77
C GLU A 127 -22.50 3.27 14.50
N GLN A 128 -23.24 2.87 13.46
CA GLN A 128 -23.43 1.46 13.09
C GLN A 128 -22.14 0.83 12.57
N MET A 129 -21.28 1.61 11.90
CA MET A 129 -19.96 1.15 11.43
C MET A 129 -19.05 0.67 12.58
N PHE A 130 -19.23 1.25 13.77
CA PHE A 130 -18.41 0.96 14.95
C PHE A 130 -19.12 0.02 15.95
N ARG A 131 -20.27 -0.54 15.61
CA ARG A 131 -20.86 -1.67 16.35
C ARG A 131 -20.13 -2.97 15.98
N PRO A 132 -20.22 -4.04 16.79
CA PRO A 132 -19.49 -5.29 16.54
C PRO A 132 -19.63 -5.84 15.11
N PHE A 133 -20.86 -5.83 14.58
CA PHE A 133 -21.09 -6.26 13.19
C PHE A 133 -20.45 -5.32 12.15
N GLY A 134 -20.49 -4.01 12.36
CA GLY A 134 -19.82 -3.04 11.48
C GLY A 134 -18.30 -3.21 11.48
N ILE A 135 -17.70 -3.41 12.66
CA ILE A 135 -16.27 -3.69 12.80
C ILE A 135 -15.91 -5.01 12.10
N PHE A 136 -16.72 -6.05 12.29
CA PHE A 136 -16.54 -7.33 11.59
C PHE A 136 -16.55 -7.16 10.07
N CYS A 137 -17.49 -6.40 9.52
CA CYS A 137 -17.52 -6.08 8.10
C CYS A 137 -16.29 -5.31 7.63
N ILE A 138 -15.82 -4.32 8.41
CA ILE A 138 -14.61 -3.54 8.09
C ILE A 138 -13.36 -4.43 8.04
N ILE A 139 -13.16 -5.27 9.06
CA ILE A 139 -12.00 -6.17 9.14
C ILE A 139 -12.07 -7.23 8.04
N THR A 140 -13.24 -7.79 7.77
CA THR A 140 -13.44 -8.78 6.70
C THR A 140 -13.14 -8.17 5.33
N PHE A 141 -13.69 -6.97 5.04
CA PHE A 141 -13.42 -6.23 3.82
C PHE A 141 -11.91 -5.96 3.65
N PHE A 142 -11.25 -5.51 4.72
CA PHE A 142 -9.82 -5.26 4.74
C PHE A 142 -9.02 -6.54 4.44
N LEU A 143 -9.26 -7.64 5.16
CA LEU A 143 -8.51 -8.89 4.98
C LEU A 143 -8.71 -9.52 3.60
N ILE A 144 -9.91 -9.44 3.03
CA ILE A 144 -10.20 -9.94 1.68
C ILE A 144 -9.27 -9.28 0.64
N HIS A 145 -8.98 -7.98 0.76
CA HIS A 145 -8.08 -7.30 -0.18
C HIS A 145 -6.69 -7.94 -0.19
N GLY A 146 -6.13 -8.21 0.99
CA GLY A 146 -4.82 -8.84 1.11
C GLY A 146 -4.81 -10.29 0.66
N ILE A 147 -5.82 -11.07 1.07
CA ILE A 147 -5.95 -12.50 0.73
C ILE A 147 -6.09 -12.68 -0.78
N VAL A 148 -6.95 -11.89 -1.44
CA VAL A 148 -7.16 -11.99 -2.90
C VAL A 148 -5.87 -11.66 -3.64
N TRP A 149 -5.17 -10.59 -3.24
CA TRP A 149 -3.93 -10.21 -3.89
C TRP A 149 -2.83 -11.27 -3.71
N ALA A 150 -2.58 -11.72 -2.48
CA ALA A 150 -1.61 -12.77 -2.20
C ALA A 150 -1.98 -14.09 -2.91
N GLY A 151 -3.27 -14.42 -2.97
CA GLY A 151 -3.79 -15.57 -3.70
C GLY A 151 -3.53 -15.48 -5.20
N ILE A 152 -3.69 -14.30 -5.82
CA ILE A 152 -3.36 -14.09 -7.23
C ILE A 152 -1.86 -14.33 -7.46
N CYS A 153 -0.98 -13.81 -6.59
CA CYS A 153 0.45 -14.06 -6.67
C CYS A 153 0.78 -15.56 -6.60
N GLU A 154 0.21 -16.29 -5.64
CA GLU A 154 0.47 -17.73 -5.47
C GLU A 154 -0.12 -18.59 -6.60
N LEU A 155 -1.31 -18.25 -7.11
CA LEU A 155 -2.00 -19.08 -8.10
C LEU A 155 -1.55 -18.81 -9.53
N PHE A 156 -1.15 -17.58 -9.86
CA PHE A 156 -0.86 -17.19 -11.25
C PHE A 156 0.60 -16.79 -11.49
N LEU A 157 1.30 -16.29 -10.48
CA LEU A 157 2.64 -15.69 -10.63
C LEU A 157 3.75 -16.52 -9.97
N TYR A 158 3.49 -17.80 -9.65
CA TYR A 158 4.45 -18.67 -8.97
C TYR A 158 5.66 -19.03 -9.85
N ALA A 159 6.81 -19.25 -9.21
CA ALA A 159 8.07 -19.58 -9.86
C ALA A 159 8.22 -21.07 -10.14
N ASP A 160 7.73 -21.52 -11.30
CA ASP A 160 7.96 -22.88 -11.84
C ASP A 160 9.31 -23.01 -12.55
N ASP A 161 9.63 -24.23 -12.98
CA ASP A 161 10.92 -24.54 -13.60
C ASP A 161 11.11 -23.78 -14.91
N GLU A 162 10.07 -23.65 -15.73
CA GLU A 162 10.13 -22.88 -16.98
C GLU A 162 10.49 -21.41 -16.72
N MET A 163 9.84 -20.77 -15.74
CA MET A 163 10.15 -19.40 -15.37
C MET A 163 11.55 -19.27 -14.77
N ARG A 164 11.99 -20.25 -13.98
CA ARG A 164 13.35 -20.27 -13.40
C ARG A 164 14.41 -20.37 -14.47
N ASP A 165 14.25 -21.26 -15.44
CA ASP A 165 15.17 -21.42 -16.56
C ASP A 165 15.23 -20.16 -17.42
N TYR A 166 14.07 -19.56 -17.72
CA TYR A 166 13.98 -18.34 -18.51
C TYR A 166 14.82 -17.18 -17.95
N ILE A 167 14.78 -16.95 -16.63
CA ILE A 167 15.49 -15.83 -16.00
C ILE A 167 16.94 -16.17 -15.59
N ARG A 168 17.35 -17.43 -15.74
CA ARG A 168 18.57 -17.98 -15.10
C ARG A 168 19.84 -17.28 -15.54
N GLU A 169 19.99 -17.06 -16.84
CA GLU A 169 21.20 -16.41 -17.38
C GLU A 169 21.31 -14.96 -16.91
N THR A 170 20.22 -14.20 -16.99
CA THR A 170 20.15 -12.81 -16.50
C THR A 170 20.47 -12.75 -15.01
N PHE A 171 19.89 -13.63 -14.20
CA PHE A 171 20.12 -13.61 -12.75
C PHE A 171 21.54 -14.02 -12.36
N ARG A 172 22.15 -14.98 -13.07
CA ARG A 172 23.56 -15.32 -12.87
C ARG A 172 24.49 -14.19 -13.27
N LYS A 173 24.20 -13.50 -14.37
CA LYS A 173 25.04 -12.42 -14.90
C LYS A 173 24.94 -11.14 -14.05
N ASP A 174 23.73 -10.73 -13.68
CA ASP A 174 23.49 -9.42 -13.07
C ASP A 174 23.49 -9.44 -11.54
N TYR A 175 23.19 -10.61 -10.95
CA TYR A 175 23.03 -10.79 -9.51
C TYR A 175 23.90 -11.90 -8.91
N GLU A 176 24.70 -12.59 -9.72
CA GLU A 176 25.60 -13.68 -9.28
C GLU A 176 24.87 -14.78 -8.49
N VAL A 177 23.60 -15.03 -8.83
CA VAL A 177 22.74 -16.01 -8.14
C VAL A 177 22.03 -16.93 -9.12
N ASP A 178 21.85 -18.18 -8.76
CA ASP A 178 21.04 -19.12 -9.54
C ASP A 178 19.55 -18.88 -9.25
N SER A 179 18.73 -18.83 -10.31
CA SER A 179 17.28 -18.67 -10.18
C SER A 179 16.63 -19.80 -9.38
N TYR A 180 17.27 -20.97 -9.28
CA TYR A 180 16.84 -22.09 -8.43
C TYR A 180 17.20 -21.96 -6.96
N ASP A 181 18.00 -20.95 -6.56
CA ASP A 181 18.40 -20.73 -5.17
C ASP A 181 17.72 -19.51 -4.54
N ILE A 182 16.83 -18.85 -5.28
CA ILE A 182 16.07 -17.68 -4.84
C ILE A 182 14.56 -17.87 -4.95
N ALA A 183 13.84 -17.22 -4.04
CA ALA A 183 12.40 -17.08 -4.10
C ALA A 183 12.01 -15.86 -4.93
N PHE A 184 11.02 -16.03 -5.80
CA PHE A 184 10.44 -14.94 -6.59
C PHE A 184 9.01 -15.28 -7.01
N VAL A 185 8.28 -14.24 -7.42
CA VAL A 185 7.05 -14.33 -8.20
C VAL A 185 7.25 -13.57 -9.49
N ALA A 186 6.66 -14.03 -10.59
CA ALA A 186 6.90 -13.44 -11.89
C ALA A 186 5.74 -13.65 -12.87
N ALA A 187 5.71 -12.78 -13.87
CA ALA A 187 4.86 -12.92 -15.05
C ALA A 187 5.75 -12.99 -16.29
N LEU A 188 5.50 -13.97 -17.15
CA LEU A 188 6.09 -14.07 -18.48
C LEU A 188 4.96 -13.88 -19.50
N TYR A 189 5.19 -13.06 -20.54
CA TYR A 189 4.12 -12.63 -21.43
C TYR A 189 4.13 -13.30 -22.81
N MET A 190 5.31 -13.59 -23.36
CA MET A 190 5.45 -14.01 -24.76
C MET A 190 6.39 -15.21 -24.95
N ASP A 191 7.52 -15.25 -24.26
CA ASP A 191 8.58 -16.22 -24.58
C ASP A 191 8.44 -17.58 -23.89
N GLY A 192 7.38 -17.76 -23.09
CA GLY A 192 7.07 -19.03 -22.44
C GLY A 192 6.08 -19.88 -23.23
N SER A 193 5.73 -21.02 -22.64
CA SER A 193 4.65 -21.90 -23.06
C SER A 193 3.32 -21.16 -23.00
N ALA A 194 2.35 -21.63 -23.79
CA ALA A 194 1.02 -21.01 -23.82
C ALA A 194 0.37 -20.94 -22.42
N GLU A 195 0.62 -21.94 -21.56
CA GLU A 195 0.11 -21.96 -20.19
C GLU A 195 0.82 -20.93 -19.31
N VAL A 196 2.15 -20.85 -19.36
CA VAL A 196 2.93 -19.88 -18.57
C VAL A 196 2.60 -18.45 -18.97
N ASN A 197 2.50 -18.17 -20.27
CA ASN A 197 2.09 -16.86 -20.77
C ASN A 197 0.68 -16.50 -20.32
N LYS A 198 -0.27 -17.44 -20.42
CA LYS A 198 -1.67 -17.22 -20.04
C LYS A 198 -1.82 -16.91 -18.55
N ARG A 199 -1.15 -17.64 -17.66
CA ARG A 199 -1.20 -17.35 -16.22
C ARG A 199 -0.53 -16.01 -15.88
N GLY A 200 0.59 -15.67 -16.54
CA GLY A 200 1.26 -14.37 -16.39
C GLY A 200 0.34 -13.21 -16.73
N TRP A 201 -0.30 -13.25 -17.90
CA TRP A 201 -1.32 -12.27 -18.31
C TRP A 201 -2.51 -12.23 -17.34
N THR A 202 -3.03 -13.39 -16.96
CA THR A 202 -4.19 -13.48 -16.06
C THR A 202 -3.88 -12.84 -14.71
N GLY A 203 -2.74 -13.17 -14.10
CA GLY A 203 -2.31 -12.60 -12.82
C GLY A 203 -2.17 -11.08 -12.89
N ILE A 204 -1.46 -10.56 -13.90
CA ILE A 204 -1.20 -9.12 -14.03
C ILE A 204 -2.48 -8.33 -14.34
N LEU A 205 -3.38 -8.86 -15.17
CA LEU A 205 -4.68 -8.23 -15.43
C LEU A 205 -5.58 -8.21 -14.18
N LEU A 206 -5.58 -9.27 -13.38
CA LEU A 206 -6.34 -9.32 -12.12
C LEU A 206 -5.79 -8.30 -11.10
N LEU A 207 -4.47 -8.24 -10.90
CA LEU A 207 -3.83 -7.26 -9.99
C LEU A 207 -4.07 -5.82 -10.45
N SER A 208 -4.02 -5.58 -11.76
CA SER A 208 -4.33 -4.27 -12.35
C SER A 208 -5.80 -3.91 -12.16
N GLY A 209 -6.71 -4.87 -12.30
CA GLY A 209 -8.14 -4.70 -12.03
C GLY A 209 -8.42 -4.27 -10.59
N ILE A 210 -7.78 -4.91 -9.61
CA ILE A 210 -7.89 -4.53 -8.19
C ILE A 210 -7.40 -3.10 -7.97
N SER A 211 -6.26 -2.73 -8.57
CA SER A 211 -5.69 -1.40 -8.43
C SER A 211 -6.56 -0.31 -9.08
N VAL A 212 -7.08 -0.56 -10.29
CA VAL A 212 -8.02 0.33 -10.98
C VAL A 212 -9.32 0.50 -10.20
N TYR A 213 -9.84 -0.59 -9.61
CA TYR A 213 -10.99 -0.56 -8.72
C TYR A 213 -10.76 0.38 -7.53
N ALA A 214 -9.63 0.23 -6.83
CA ALA A 214 -9.29 1.05 -5.66
C ALA A 214 -9.18 2.53 -6.02
N VAL A 215 -8.40 2.84 -7.07
CA VAL A 215 -8.21 4.23 -7.56
C VAL A 215 -9.54 4.85 -7.98
N SER A 216 -10.39 4.10 -8.68
CA SER A 216 -11.72 4.56 -9.10
C SER A 216 -12.59 4.92 -7.89
N LEU A 217 -12.58 4.10 -6.84
CA LEU A 217 -13.33 4.39 -5.61
C LEU A 217 -12.83 5.66 -4.93
N TYR A 218 -11.51 5.87 -4.85
CA TYR A 218 -10.96 7.11 -4.27
C TYR A 218 -11.44 8.34 -5.01
N VAL A 219 -11.39 8.31 -6.35
CA VAL A 219 -11.80 9.45 -7.18
C VAL A 219 -13.30 9.70 -7.04
N ILE A 220 -14.13 8.66 -7.11
CA ILE A 220 -15.59 8.79 -7.04
C ILE A 220 -16.04 9.28 -5.66
N LEU A 221 -15.58 8.63 -4.58
CA LEU A 221 -15.93 9.00 -3.22
C LEU A 221 -15.38 10.39 -2.88
N GLY A 222 -14.13 10.67 -3.28
CA GLY A 222 -13.49 11.96 -3.06
C GLY A 222 -14.24 13.10 -3.74
N ARG A 223 -14.63 12.94 -5.01
CA ARG A 223 -15.45 13.93 -5.73
C ARG A 223 -16.79 14.19 -5.02
N LYS A 224 -17.49 13.14 -4.58
CA LYS A 224 -18.75 13.27 -3.85
C LYS A 224 -18.57 14.03 -2.53
N ILE A 225 -17.50 13.74 -1.78
CA ILE A 225 -17.16 14.43 -0.52
C ILE A 225 -16.90 15.92 -0.78
N VAL A 226 -16.04 16.27 -1.74
CA VAL A 226 -15.72 17.67 -2.09
C VAL A 226 -16.98 18.43 -2.49
N LEU A 227 -17.81 17.84 -3.34
CA LEU A 227 -19.03 18.47 -3.82
C LEU A 227 -20.00 18.75 -2.65
N LYS A 228 -20.19 17.80 -1.74
CA LYS A 228 -21.06 17.98 -0.57
C LYS A 228 -20.55 19.08 0.36
N LEU A 229 -19.23 19.15 0.57
CA LEU A 229 -18.60 20.18 1.39
C LEU A 229 -18.65 21.57 0.77
N ARG A 230 -18.77 21.68 -0.55
CA ARG A 230 -18.89 22.96 -1.26
C ARG A 230 -20.32 23.51 -1.22
N ILE A 231 -21.32 22.64 -1.29
CA ILE A 231 -22.74 23.03 -1.45
C ILE A 231 -23.45 23.19 -0.10
N ASN A 232 -23.03 22.46 0.93
CA ASN A 232 -23.79 22.39 2.18
C ASN A 232 -23.48 23.55 3.15
N ASN A 233 -24.19 24.68 2.98
CA ASN A 233 -24.12 25.85 3.86
C ASN A 233 -24.75 25.63 5.26
N ALA A 234 -25.44 24.50 5.49
CA ALA A 234 -26.09 24.21 6.77
C ALA A 234 -25.11 23.67 7.84
N LEU A 235 -23.89 23.29 7.46
CA LEU A 235 -22.84 22.94 8.41
C LEU A 235 -22.19 24.21 8.95
N SER A 236 -21.93 24.28 10.27
CA SER A 236 -21.18 25.39 10.86
C SER A 236 -19.82 25.56 10.18
N GLN A 237 -19.30 26.78 10.14
CA GLN A 237 -18.00 27.08 9.52
C GLN A 237 -16.88 26.21 10.10
N ILE A 238 -16.95 25.93 11.42
CA ILE A 238 -16.00 25.06 12.14
C ILE A 238 -16.07 23.63 11.60
N THR A 239 -17.27 23.05 11.52
CA THR A 239 -17.46 21.67 11.03
C THR A 239 -17.09 21.54 9.55
N GLN A 240 -17.41 22.53 8.71
CA GLN A 240 -16.97 22.55 7.31
C GLN A 240 -15.44 22.59 7.18
N ASN A 241 -14.77 23.44 7.94
CA ASN A 241 -13.32 23.57 7.92
C ASN A 241 -12.65 22.25 8.36
N MET A 242 -13.19 21.60 9.39
CA MET A 242 -12.69 20.29 9.85
C MET A 242 -12.81 19.22 8.75
N HIS A 243 -13.97 19.09 8.11
CA HIS A 243 -14.13 18.09 7.04
C HIS A 243 -13.26 18.39 5.82
N LYS A 244 -13.06 19.66 5.47
CA LYS A 244 -12.14 20.07 4.40
C LYS A 244 -10.70 19.65 4.73
N GLN A 245 -10.23 19.91 5.95
CA GLN A 245 -8.88 19.53 6.37
C GLN A 245 -8.69 18.02 6.37
N LEU A 246 -9.65 17.28 6.95
CA LEU A 246 -9.62 15.83 6.96
C LEU A 246 -9.66 15.21 5.56
N PHE A 247 -10.38 15.86 4.63
CA PHE A 247 -10.39 15.47 3.24
C PHE A 247 -9.09 15.82 2.53
N THR A 248 -8.53 17.01 2.74
CA THR A 248 -7.24 17.41 2.15
C THR A 248 -6.13 16.46 2.57
N VAL A 249 -6.08 16.11 3.87
CA VAL A 249 -5.16 15.08 4.36
C VAL A 249 -5.42 13.78 3.62
N LEU A 250 -6.65 13.26 3.60
CA LEU A 250 -6.98 12.00 2.92
C LEU A 250 -6.67 12.03 1.41
N ALA A 251 -6.84 13.17 0.74
CA ALA A 251 -6.54 13.35 -0.68
C ALA A 251 -5.02 13.33 -0.94
N VAL A 252 -4.23 14.03 -0.13
CA VAL A 252 -2.75 13.97 -0.17
C VAL A 252 -2.28 12.54 0.09
N GLN A 253 -2.86 11.90 1.11
CA GLN A 253 -2.66 10.50 1.46
C GLN A 253 -3.04 9.51 0.36
N THR A 254 -3.79 9.93 -0.67
CA THR A 254 -4.20 9.08 -1.79
C THR A 254 -3.41 9.37 -3.04
N VAL A 255 -3.20 10.65 -3.35
CA VAL A 255 -2.47 11.09 -4.55
C VAL A 255 -1.01 10.65 -4.48
N ILE A 256 -0.38 10.74 -3.31
CA ILE A 256 1.02 10.33 -3.14
C ILE A 256 1.19 8.83 -3.42
N PRO A 257 0.46 7.89 -2.79
CA PRO A 257 0.49 6.47 -3.14
C PRO A 257 0.24 6.18 -4.62
N VAL A 258 -0.75 6.85 -5.21
CA VAL A 258 -1.11 6.58 -6.61
C VAL A 258 0.00 7.05 -7.56
N CYS A 259 0.62 8.19 -7.31
CA CYS A 259 1.69 8.71 -8.16
C CYS A 259 3.04 8.02 -7.91
N VAL A 260 3.38 7.75 -6.66
CA VAL A 260 4.69 7.22 -6.24
C VAL A 260 4.72 5.69 -6.30
N SER A 261 3.60 5.02 -6.00
CA SER A 261 3.55 3.55 -5.91
C SER A 261 2.89 2.90 -7.12
N PHE A 262 1.73 3.39 -7.55
CA PHE A 262 1.00 2.77 -8.65
C PHE A 262 1.66 3.00 -10.02
N SER A 263 2.10 4.23 -10.33
CA SER A 263 2.73 4.52 -11.62
C SER A 263 3.99 3.68 -11.89
N PRO A 264 4.95 3.55 -10.95
CA PRO A 264 6.13 2.72 -11.18
C PRO A 264 5.83 1.22 -11.24
N CYS A 265 4.86 0.72 -10.46
CA CYS A 265 4.40 -0.67 -10.56
C CYS A 265 3.80 -0.98 -11.94
N MET A 266 2.97 -0.08 -12.47
CA MET A 266 2.40 -0.26 -13.82
C MET A 266 3.49 -0.27 -14.89
N MET A 267 4.49 0.62 -14.78
CA MET A 267 5.64 0.57 -15.67
C MET A 267 6.43 -0.74 -15.54
N ALA A 268 6.57 -1.27 -14.32
CA ALA A 268 7.26 -2.53 -14.07
C ALA A 268 6.55 -3.74 -14.69
N TRP A 269 5.23 -3.79 -14.53
CA TRP A 269 4.43 -4.91 -15.01
C TRP A 269 4.35 -4.90 -16.53
N TYR A 270 4.04 -3.74 -17.12
CA TYR A 270 3.76 -3.66 -18.55
C TYR A 270 5.00 -3.37 -19.42
N GLY A 271 6.09 -2.86 -18.83
CA GLY A 271 7.33 -2.57 -19.56
C GLY A 271 7.91 -3.76 -20.31
N PRO A 272 8.06 -4.94 -19.69
CA PRO A 272 8.58 -6.15 -20.35
C PRO A 272 7.76 -6.62 -21.56
N ILE A 273 6.47 -6.27 -21.67
CA ILE A 273 5.65 -6.59 -22.85
C ILE A 273 6.22 -5.96 -24.12
N PHE A 274 6.93 -4.84 -23.98
CA PHE A 274 7.56 -4.12 -25.08
C PHE A 274 9.05 -4.43 -25.22
N TYR A 275 9.55 -5.47 -24.53
CA TYR A 275 10.98 -5.78 -24.42
C TYR A 275 11.81 -4.56 -23.99
N LEU A 276 11.21 -3.69 -23.17
CA LEU A 276 11.96 -2.62 -22.55
C LEU A 276 12.86 -3.29 -21.52
N ASP A 277 14.14 -3.39 -21.84
CA ASP A 277 15.23 -3.61 -20.89
C ASP A 277 15.28 -2.39 -19.97
N LEU A 278 14.28 -2.32 -19.10
CA LEU A 278 14.19 -1.34 -18.04
C LEU A 278 15.28 -1.71 -17.05
N ASP A 279 16.52 -1.36 -17.35
CA ASP A 279 17.60 -1.22 -16.37
C ASP A 279 17.33 0.01 -15.47
N LEU A 280 16.06 0.19 -15.09
CA LEU A 280 15.56 1.36 -14.41
C LEU A 280 15.97 1.30 -12.95
N GLN A 281 17.15 1.84 -12.73
CA GLN A 281 17.60 2.42 -11.47
C GLN A 281 16.49 3.26 -10.80
N LEU A 282 15.58 3.88 -11.58
CA LEU A 282 14.38 4.60 -11.12
C LEU A 282 13.25 3.69 -10.61
N LEU A 283 13.00 2.54 -11.23
CA LEU A 283 11.99 1.56 -10.78
C LEU A 283 12.47 0.87 -9.50
N ARG A 284 13.77 0.58 -9.44
CA ARG A 284 14.44 0.05 -8.26
C ARG A 284 14.21 1.03 -7.09
N VAL A 285 14.53 2.31 -7.24
CA VAL A 285 14.29 3.34 -6.20
C VAL A 285 12.80 3.44 -5.84
N ALA A 286 11.90 3.47 -6.85
CA ALA A 286 10.46 3.54 -6.63
C ALA A 286 9.93 2.39 -5.74
N VAL A 287 10.46 1.17 -5.85
CA VAL A 287 10.04 0.00 -5.05
C VAL A 287 10.53 0.09 -3.60
N SER A 288 11.72 0.66 -3.36
CA SER A 288 12.15 0.99 -2.00
C SER A 288 11.39 2.18 -1.39
N GLU A 289 10.83 3.03 -2.25
CA GLU A 289 10.04 4.21 -1.89
C GLU A 289 8.54 3.90 -1.68
N ILE A 290 8.02 2.80 -2.25
CA ILE A 290 6.62 2.37 -2.12
C ILE A 290 6.19 2.19 -0.67
N GLY A 291 7.04 1.59 0.18
CA GLY A 291 6.78 1.51 1.63
C GLY A 291 7.34 2.70 2.42
N ALA A 292 8.44 3.32 1.97
CA ALA A 292 9.10 4.38 2.72
C ALA A 292 8.42 5.76 2.67
N THR A 293 7.81 6.08 1.53
CA THR A 293 7.28 7.42 1.24
C THR A 293 5.82 7.56 1.65
N GLU A 294 5.05 6.47 1.51
CA GLU A 294 3.69 6.37 2.02
C GLU A 294 3.66 6.67 3.53
N ILE A 295 4.48 5.97 4.30
CA ILE A 295 4.40 5.87 5.77
C ILE A 295 4.93 7.12 6.49
N ALA A 296 6.08 7.65 6.07
CA ALA A 296 6.68 8.85 6.67
C ALA A 296 5.87 10.13 6.39
N LEU A 297 5.12 10.20 5.28
CA LEU A 297 4.30 11.36 4.92
C LEU A 297 2.87 11.27 5.50
N LEU A 298 2.33 10.06 5.64
CA LEU A 298 1.04 9.77 6.28
C LEU A 298 1.04 10.17 7.76
N SER A 299 2.09 9.77 8.48
CA SER A 299 2.27 10.10 9.89
C SER A 299 2.55 11.60 10.12
N ARG A 300 3.31 12.27 9.24
CA ARG A 300 3.51 13.74 9.25
C ARG A 300 2.22 14.52 9.01
N SER A 301 1.36 14.05 8.11
CA SER A 301 0.08 14.71 7.79
C SER A 301 -0.94 14.56 8.93
N CYS A 302 -0.99 13.40 9.58
CA CYS A 302 -1.78 13.19 10.81
C CYS A 302 -1.24 14.02 11.98
N PHE A 303 0.08 14.15 12.14
CA PHE A 303 0.69 14.96 13.19
C PHE A 303 0.46 16.46 12.98
N GLY A 304 0.60 16.95 11.75
CA GLY A 304 0.26 18.33 11.37
C GLY A 304 -1.22 18.65 11.62
N PHE A 305 -2.09 17.68 11.36
CA PHE A 305 -3.52 17.79 11.61
C PHE A 305 -3.86 17.88 13.12
N ILE A 306 -3.29 17.02 13.96
CA ILE A 306 -3.50 17.07 15.42
C ILE A 306 -2.96 18.39 16.00
N LYS A 307 -1.78 18.83 15.56
CA LYS A 307 -1.19 20.11 16.00
C LYS A 307 -2.06 21.32 15.61
N HIS A 308 -2.68 21.26 14.43
CA HIS A 308 -3.57 22.33 13.97
C HIS A 308 -4.95 22.29 14.66
N LEU A 309 -5.51 21.10 14.94
CA LEU A 309 -6.72 20.96 15.74
C LEU A 309 -6.55 21.50 17.16
N LYS A 310 -5.42 21.21 17.82
CA LYS A 310 -5.09 21.82 19.12
C LYS A 310 -5.06 23.34 19.06
N ASN A 311 -4.54 23.91 17.97
CA ASN A 311 -4.55 25.37 17.77
C ASN A 311 -5.96 25.93 17.53
N ILE A 312 -6.84 25.20 16.84
CA ILE A 312 -8.22 25.63 16.61
C ILE A 312 -9.05 25.53 17.90
N GLU A 313 -8.92 24.46 18.69
CA GLU A 313 -9.60 24.31 19.98
C GLU A 313 -9.13 25.35 21.00
N MET A 314 -7.82 25.66 21.06
CA MET A 314 -7.31 26.74 21.91
C MET A 314 -7.83 28.12 21.51
N ASN A 315 -8.06 28.37 20.21
CA ASN A 315 -8.60 29.63 19.73
C ASN A 315 -10.12 29.75 19.86
N ALA A 316 -10.85 28.63 19.95
CA ALA A 316 -12.30 28.62 20.19
C ALA A 316 -12.67 28.77 21.68
N CYS A 317 -11.69 28.61 22.58
CA CYS A 317 -11.85 28.75 24.02
C CYS A 317 -11.39 30.13 24.56
N ARG A 318 -11.07 31.07 23.65
CA ARG A 318 -10.84 32.50 23.89
C ARG A 318 -11.98 33.30 23.28
#